data_AF-A0A0C1GKY9-F1
#
_entry.id   AF-A0A0C1GKY9-F1
#
_cell.length_a   1.000
_cell.length_b   1.000
_cell.length_c   1.000
_cell.angle_alpha   90.00
_cell.angle_beta   90.00
_cell.angle_gamma   90.00
#
_symmetry.space_group_name_H-M   'P 1'
#
loop_
_entity.id
_entity.type
_entity.pdbx_description
1 polymer ?
#
loop_
_entity_poly.entity_id
_entity_poly.type
_entity_poly.pdbx_seq_one_letter_code
_entity_poly.pdbx_strand_id
1 'polypeptide(L)'
;MAALFTAPEPVALSRDYLARLPGTSAAGILTGLPAADQPDPGPVVCACFNVGANTILQAIESDGLLNVADVGIALQAGTNCGSCRSDIFGLLARRP
;
A
#
# COMPACT_ATOMS: atom_id res chain seq x y z
N MET A 1 5.35 14.28 -19.83
CA MET A 1 4.47 15.12 -18.99
C MET A 1 5.11 15.20 -17.62
N ALA A 2 5.18 16.38 -17.00
CA ALA A 2 5.80 16.57 -15.69
C ALA A 2 4.85 17.40 -14.80
N ALA A 3 4.84 17.13 -13.50
CA ALA A 3 4.06 17.86 -12.50
C ALA A 3 4.99 18.30 -11.37
N LEU A 4 4.81 19.54 -10.89
CA LEU A 4 5.54 20.12 -9.77
C LEU A 4 4.51 20.57 -8.72
N PHE A 5 4.64 20.06 -7.50
CA PHE A 5 3.77 20.41 -6.37
C PHE A 5 4.51 21.35 -5.43
N THR A 6 3.91 22.49 -5.09
CA THR A 6 4.50 23.51 -4.22
C THR A 6 3.45 24.12 -3.30
N ALA A 7 3.81 24.32 -2.04
CA ALA A 7 3.01 24.99 -1.02
C ALA A 7 3.97 25.55 0.07
N PRO A 8 3.53 26.55 0.86
CA PRO A 8 4.33 27.06 1.99
C PRO A 8 4.60 26.00 3.07
N GLU A 9 3.74 24.98 3.19
CA GLU A 9 3.91 23.80 4.05
C GLU A 9 4.06 22.50 3.23
N PRO A 10 4.52 21.37 3.83
CA PRO A 10 4.63 20.09 3.12
C PRO A 10 3.30 19.62 2.51
N VAL A 11 3.28 19.38 1.20
CA VAL A 11 2.10 18.84 0.50
C VAL A 11 1.96 17.35 0.82
N ALA A 12 0.80 16.95 1.35
CA ALA A 12 0.48 15.55 1.59
C ALA A 12 0.19 14.83 0.25
N LEU A 13 1.20 14.15 -0.29
CA LEU A 13 1.15 13.44 -1.56
C LEU A 13 1.46 11.96 -1.36
N SER A 14 0.86 11.08 -2.17
CA SER A 14 1.25 9.67 -2.21
C SER A 14 2.48 9.50 -3.11
N ARG A 15 3.66 9.42 -2.49
CA ARG A 15 4.94 9.23 -3.20
C ARG A 15 4.95 7.94 -4.03
N ASP A 16 4.45 6.85 -3.45
CA ASP A 16 4.37 5.56 -4.11
C ASP A 16 3.43 5.56 -5.32
N TYR A 17 2.34 6.33 -5.28
CA TYR A 17 1.47 6.54 -6.44
C TYR A 17 2.22 7.30 -7.54
N LEU A 18 2.78 8.47 -7.21
CA LEU A 18 3.45 9.33 -8.18
C LEU A 18 4.67 8.66 -8.84
N ALA A 19 5.42 7.84 -8.09
CA ALA A 19 6.60 7.13 -8.59
C ALA A 19 6.28 6.13 -9.72
N ARG A 20 5.02 5.68 -9.84
CA ARG A 20 4.58 4.72 -10.87
C ARG A 20 4.07 5.38 -12.14
N LEU A 21 3.87 6.70 -12.14
CA LEU A 21 3.29 7.43 -13.26
C LEU A 21 4.24 7.83 -14.41
N PRO A 22 5.58 7.93 -14.25
CA PRO A 22 6.46 8.24 -15.35
C PRO A 22 6.26 7.30 -16.55
N GLY A 23 6.11 7.87 -17.75
CA GLY A 23 5.84 7.10 -18.98
C GLY A 23 4.37 6.70 -19.19
N THR A 24 3.47 7.04 -18.26
CA THR A 24 2.03 6.77 -18.39
C THR A 24 1.24 8.04 -18.75
N SER A 25 0.07 7.85 -19.36
CA SER A 25 -0.94 8.90 -19.56
C SER A 25 -1.90 8.90 -18.37
N ALA A 26 -1.54 9.58 -17.28
CA ALA A 26 -2.35 9.64 -16.08
C ALA A 26 -3.08 10.98 -15.95
N ALA A 27 -4.39 11.00 -16.25
CA ALA A 27 -5.24 12.19 -16.10
C ALA A 27 -5.30 12.72 -14.65
N GLY A 28 -5.07 11.83 -13.66
CA GLY A 28 -5.08 12.16 -12.23
C GLY A 28 -3.78 12.74 -11.67
N ILE A 29 -2.74 13.01 -12.49
CA ILE A 29 -1.43 13.40 -11.94
C ILE A 29 -1.47 14.69 -11.11
N LEU A 30 -2.42 15.61 -11.39
CA LEU A 30 -2.51 16.90 -10.73
C LEU A 30 -3.07 16.84 -9.30
N THR A 31 -3.79 15.77 -8.94
CA THR A 31 -4.31 15.60 -7.57
C THR A 31 -3.22 15.16 -6.61
N GLY A 32 -2.11 14.59 -7.12
CA GLY A 32 -1.04 14.07 -6.27
C GLY A 32 -1.41 12.82 -5.47
N LEU A 33 -2.60 12.30 -5.71
CA LEU A 33 -3.26 11.22 -4.98
C LEU A 33 -3.93 10.28 -5.98
N PRO A 34 -3.97 8.96 -5.72
CA PRO A 34 -4.78 8.05 -6.51
C PRO A 34 -6.24 8.52 -6.51
N ALA A 35 -6.96 8.23 -7.60
CA ALA A 35 -8.40 8.49 -7.64
C ALA A 35 -9.08 7.76 -6.47
N ALA A 36 -10.16 8.32 -5.92
CA ALA A 36 -10.87 7.71 -4.79
C ALA A 36 -11.36 6.27 -5.08
N ASP A 37 -11.48 5.92 -6.36
CA ASP A 37 -11.88 4.59 -6.85
C ASP A 37 -10.68 3.72 -7.30
N GLN A 38 -9.45 4.14 -7.02
CA GLN A 38 -8.25 3.31 -7.23
C GLN A 38 -7.78 2.73 -5.90
N PRO A 39 -7.55 1.40 -5.84
CA PRO A 39 -6.97 0.79 -4.66
C PRO A 39 -5.57 1.37 -4.44
N ASP A 40 -5.38 2.06 -3.31
CA ASP A 40 -4.07 2.44 -2.82
C ASP A 40 -3.53 1.30 -1.96
N PRO A 41 -2.60 0.46 -2.46
CA PRO A 41 -2.02 -0.60 -1.66
C PRO A 41 -1.23 -0.05 -0.45
N GLY A 42 -0.92 1.25 -0.41
CA GLY A 42 -0.09 1.85 0.63
C GLY A 42 1.37 1.46 0.50
N PRO A 43 2.19 1.74 1.52
CA PRO A 43 3.62 1.41 1.51
C PRO A 43 3.81 -0.11 1.39
N VAL A 44 4.77 -0.54 0.58
CA VAL A 44 5.09 -1.96 0.37
C VAL A 44 5.60 -2.57 1.68
N VAL A 45 4.90 -3.61 2.15
CA VAL A 45 5.28 -4.38 3.34
C VAL A 45 5.95 -5.69 2.92
N CYS A 46 5.40 -6.40 1.94
CA CYS A 46 6.01 -7.62 1.40
C CYS A 46 6.63 -7.35 0.03
N ALA A 47 7.94 -7.14 -0.01
CA ALA A 47 8.67 -6.90 -1.27
C ALA A 47 8.63 -8.10 -2.22
N CYS A 48 8.62 -9.34 -1.71
CA CYS A 48 8.63 -10.55 -2.55
C CYS A 48 7.42 -10.66 -3.48
N PHE A 49 6.25 -10.24 -3.00
CA PHE A 49 4.98 -10.33 -3.71
C PHE A 49 4.34 -8.96 -3.97
N ASN A 50 5.10 -7.88 -3.72
CA ASN A 50 4.67 -6.49 -3.86
C ASN A 50 3.33 -6.18 -3.16
N VAL A 51 3.16 -6.67 -1.93
CA VAL A 51 1.93 -6.46 -1.13
C VAL A 51 2.12 -5.24 -0.22
N GLY A 52 1.19 -4.30 -0.28
CA GLY A 52 1.21 -3.08 0.53
C GLY A 52 0.40 -3.17 1.82
N ALA A 53 0.66 -2.24 2.75
CA ALA A 53 0.04 -2.19 4.07
C ALA A 53 -1.50 -2.06 4.02
N ASN A 54 -2.04 -1.21 3.14
CA ASN A 54 -3.47 -1.01 3.03
C ASN A 54 -4.17 -2.25 2.44
N THR A 55 -3.52 -2.95 1.50
CA THR A 55 -4.03 -4.24 1.00
C THR A 55 -4.12 -5.27 2.11
N ILE A 56 -3.12 -5.33 3.00
CA ILE A 56 -3.13 -6.23 4.16
C ILE A 56 -4.24 -5.84 5.13
N LEU A 57 -4.39 -4.55 5.45
CA LEU A 57 -5.46 -4.05 6.34
C LEU A 57 -6.86 -4.33 5.77
N GLN A 58 -7.06 -4.09 4.48
CA GLN A 58 -8.33 -4.35 3.82
C GLN A 58 -8.70 -5.84 3.84
N ALA A 59 -7.73 -6.74 3.57
CA ALA A 59 -7.96 -8.19 3.64
C ALA A 59 -8.22 -8.65 5.08
N ILE A 60 -7.51 -8.08 6.05
CA ILE A 60 -7.74 -8.30 7.47
C ILE A 60 -9.20 -7.98 7.86
N GLU A 61 -9.71 -6.82 7.43
CA GLU A 61 -11.07 -6.36 7.77
C GLU A 61 -12.15 -7.12 7.00
N SER A 62 -11.92 -7.38 5.71
CA SER A 62 -12.92 -7.99 4.82
C SER A 62 -13.05 -9.49 5.03
N ASP A 63 -11.92 -10.19 5.20
CA ASP A 63 -11.87 -11.65 5.29
C ASP A 63 -11.73 -12.16 6.73
N GLY A 64 -11.65 -11.26 7.72
CA GLY A 64 -11.59 -11.63 9.13
C GLY A 64 -10.35 -12.44 9.49
N LEU A 65 -9.23 -12.22 8.78
CA LEU A 65 -7.95 -12.89 9.03
C LEU A 65 -7.58 -12.69 10.52
N LEU A 66 -6.87 -13.57 11.21
CA LEU A 66 -6.55 -13.37 12.64
C LEU A 66 -5.06 -13.48 12.94
N ASN A 67 -4.30 -14.12 12.05
CA ASN A 67 -2.88 -14.35 12.26
C ASN A 67 -2.09 -14.19 10.95
N VAL A 68 -0.76 -14.19 11.07
CA VAL A 68 0.16 -14.00 9.92
C VAL A 68 0.02 -15.13 8.89
N ALA A 69 -0.33 -16.34 9.30
CA ALA A 69 -0.53 -17.46 8.38
C ALA A 69 -1.80 -17.25 7.53
N ASP A 70 -2.89 -16.75 8.11
CA ASP A 70 -4.12 -16.41 7.36
C ASP A 70 -3.83 -15.34 6.29
N VAL A 71 -3.05 -14.32 6.65
CA VAL A 71 -2.57 -13.30 5.70
C VAL A 71 -1.70 -13.91 4.60
N GLY A 72 -0.85 -14.88 4.94
CA GLY A 72 -0.06 -15.61 3.98
C GLY A 72 -0.89 -16.45 3.00
N ILE A 73 -2.01 -17.04 3.46
CA ILE A 73 -2.94 -17.79 2.61
C ILE A 73 -3.69 -16.84 1.67
N ALA A 74 -4.17 -15.70 2.18
CA ALA A 74 -4.96 -14.75 1.40
C ALA A 74 -4.13 -13.94 0.39
N LEU A 75 -2.93 -13.48 0.79
CA LEU A 75 -2.14 -12.50 0.02
C LEU A 75 -0.74 -12.98 -0.35
N GLN A 76 -0.35 -14.22 -0.02
CA GLN A 76 1.02 -14.74 -0.13
C GLN A 76 2.07 -13.99 0.71
N ALA A 77 1.70 -12.90 1.38
CA ALA A 77 2.61 -12.08 2.17
C ALA A 77 3.21 -12.89 3.34
N GLY A 78 4.54 -12.89 3.45
CA GLY A 78 5.24 -13.62 4.51
C GLY A 78 5.45 -15.12 4.23
N THR A 79 5.18 -15.61 3.01
CA THR A 79 5.39 -17.03 2.64
C THR A 79 6.72 -17.33 1.95
N ASN A 80 7.42 -16.31 1.43
CA ASN A 80 8.71 -16.47 0.74
C ASN A 80 9.92 -16.27 1.69
N CYS A 81 10.49 -15.06 1.77
CA CYS A 81 11.65 -14.80 2.64
C CYS A 81 11.28 -14.57 4.12
N GLY A 82 10.01 -14.26 4.39
CA GLY A 82 9.47 -14.06 5.74
C GLY A 82 9.85 -12.76 6.46
N SER A 83 10.63 -11.84 5.84
CA SER A 83 11.08 -10.61 6.50
C SER A 83 9.94 -9.69 6.96
N CYS A 84 8.83 -9.68 6.21
CA CYS A 84 7.67 -8.82 6.48
C CYS A 84 6.72 -9.39 7.56
N ARG A 85 7.01 -10.56 8.15
CA ARG A 85 6.11 -11.19 9.15
C ARG A 85 5.95 -10.34 10.41
N SER A 86 7.02 -9.67 10.85
CA SER A 86 6.98 -8.78 12.01
C SER A 86 6.10 -7.55 11.76
N ASP A 87 6.18 -6.97 10.55
CA ASP A 87 5.34 -5.84 10.17
C ASP A 87 3.86 -6.25 10.05
N ILE A 88 3.58 -7.42 9.45
CA ILE A 88 2.22 -7.98 9.38
C ILE A 88 1.66 -8.21 10.80
N PHE A 89 2.46 -8.76 11.71
CA PHE A 89 2.06 -8.91 13.11
C PHE A 89 1.74 -7.55 13.76
N GLY A 90 2.54 -6.53 13.49
CA GLY A 90 2.28 -5.16 13.94
C GLY A 90 0.95 -4.61 13.40
N LEU A 91 0.60 -4.88 12.15
CA LEU A 91 -0.70 -4.48 11.57
C LEU A 91 -1.87 -5.24 12.21
N LEU A 92 -1.71 -6.54 12.43
CA LEU A 92 -2.71 -7.37 13.12
C LEU A 92 -2.96 -6.91 14.57
N ALA A 93 -1.92 -6.47 15.27
CA ALA A 93 -2.01 -5.99 16.64
C ALA A 93 -2.60 -4.58 16.77
N ARG A 94 -2.53 -3.77 15.70
CA ARG A 94 -3.06 -2.39 15.65
C ARG A 94 -4.51 -2.30 15.20
N ARG A 95 -5.20 -3.44 15.08
CA ARG A 95 -6.63 -3.46 14.80
C ARG A 95 -7.37 -2.53 15.76
N PRO A 96 -8.28 -1.67 15.28
CA PRO A 96 -9.26 -1.06 16.15
C PRO A 96 -10.14 -2.12 16.83
#